data_AF-A0A7J4D0U8-F1
#
_entry.id   AF-A0A7J4D0U8-F1
#
_cell.length_a   1.000
_cell.length_b   1.000
_cell.length_c   1.000
_cell.angle_alpha   90.00
_cell.angle_beta   90.00
_cell.angle_gamma   90.00
#
_symmetry.space_group_name_H-M   'P 1'
#
loop_
_entity.id
_entity.type
_entity.pdbx_description
1 polymer ?
#
loop_
_entity_poly.entity_id
_entity_poly.type
_entity_poly.pdbx_seq_one_letter_code
_entity_poly.pdbx_strand_id
1 'polypeptide(L)'
;DCGDALRTLSVEVTNGNGVASTQDWSTTHREVERNGGLIFGTQGLLSLQFVVASLASVASAFVFLSLVLTKRKKELAILQAIGASPNQVIRLVLFEILAIIIVSMGLGVLLGLGIAYSFNGFFGIFGFLFQLFLGAGTPINRELVWPWLQLGLVNLSVLFAVVLALIFTTRRALKSDLAVVLKGE
;
A
#
# COMPACT_ATOMS: atom_id res chain seq x y z
N ASP A 1 -30.21 -21.94 -63.72
CA ASP A 1 -28.84 -22.05 -64.25
C ASP A 1 -27.95 -22.70 -63.20
N CYS A 2 -27.57 -23.97 -63.38
CA CYS A 2 -26.94 -24.77 -62.32
C CYS A 2 -25.49 -24.32 -62.04
N GLY A 3 -24.83 -23.73 -63.05
CA GLY A 3 -23.47 -23.20 -62.92
C GLY A 3 -23.37 -22.02 -61.97
N ASP A 4 -24.34 -21.11 -61.99
CA ASP A 4 -24.33 -19.93 -61.09
C ASP A 4 -24.62 -20.31 -59.64
N ALA A 5 -25.45 -21.33 -59.41
CA ALA A 5 -25.71 -21.87 -58.07
C ALA A 5 -24.47 -22.54 -57.47
N LEU A 6 -23.70 -23.28 -58.28
CA LEU A 6 -22.43 -23.88 -57.84
C LEU A 6 -21.35 -22.82 -57.59
N ARG A 7 -21.35 -21.74 -58.38
CA ARG A 7 -20.40 -20.64 -58.23
C ARG A 7 -20.64 -19.83 -56.96
N THR A 8 -21.90 -19.55 -56.63
CA THR A 8 -22.29 -18.90 -55.37
C THR A 8 -22.00 -19.79 -54.16
N LEU A 9 -22.31 -21.09 -54.24
CA LEU A 9 -21.96 -22.05 -53.18
C LEU A 9 -20.44 -22.14 -52.96
N SER A 10 -19.65 -22.12 -54.04
CA SER A 10 -18.18 -22.13 -53.93
C SER A 10 -17.64 -20.87 -53.26
N VAL A 11 -18.25 -19.69 -53.50
CA VAL A 11 -17.85 -18.44 -52.85
C VAL A 11 -18.22 -18.45 -51.37
N GLU A 12 -19.42 -18.93 -51.03
CA GLU A 12 -19.89 -19.06 -49.63
C GLU A 12 -18.99 -20.03 -48.83
N VAL A 13 -18.64 -21.18 -49.41
CA VAL A 13 -17.76 -22.18 -48.78
C VAL A 13 -16.32 -21.69 -48.66
N THR A 14 -15.82 -20.91 -49.61
CA THR A 14 -14.48 -20.31 -49.55
C THR A 14 -14.44 -19.18 -48.50
N ASN A 15 -15.52 -18.40 -48.35
CA ASN A 15 -15.65 -17.37 -47.32
C ASN A 15 -15.94 -17.94 -45.91
N GLY A 16 -16.50 -19.15 -45.81
CA GLY A 16 -16.75 -19.84 -44.54
C GLY A 16 -15.48 -20.18 -43.74
N ASN A 17 -14.32 -20.18 -44.40
CA ASN A 17 -12.99 -20.29 -43.77
C ASN A 17 -12.30 -18.92 -43.60
N GLY A 18 -13.03 -17.81 -43.80
CA GLY A 18 -12.54 -16.45 -43.65
C GLY A 18 -12.26 -16.10 -42.18
N VAL A 19 -11.11 -15.45 -41.94
CA VAL A 19 -10.65 -14.99 -40.63
C VAL A 19 -11.77 -14.27 -39.87
N ALA A 20 -12.36 -14.94 -38.87
CA ALA A 20 -13.53 -14.46 -38.12
C ALA A 20 -13.24 -13.26 -37.19
N SER A 21 -11.97 -12.84 -37.09
CA SER A 21 -11.54 -11.66 -36.37
C SER A 21 -10.16 -11.24 -36.85
N THR A 22 -10.07 -10.19 -37.67
CA THR A 22 -8.81 -9.51 -37.93
C THR A 22 -8.60 -8.46 -36.83
N GLN A 23 -7.65 -8.68 -35.93
CA GLN A 23 -7.20 -7.64 -35.02
C GLN A 23 -6.46 -6.58 -35.84
N ASP A 24 -7.16 -5.49 -36.17
CA ASP A 24 -6.59 -4.36 -36.89
C ASP A 24 -5.53 -3.69 -36.02
N TRP A 25 -4.27 -3.79 -36.42
CA TRP A 25 -3.13 -3.22 -35.70
C TRP A 25 -3.34 -1.73 -35.40
N SER A 26 -4.02 -0.98 -36.27
CA SER A 26 -4.27 0.43 -36.04
C SER A 26 -5.24 0.69 -34.88
N THR A 27 -6.19 -0.23 -34.65
CA THR A 27 -7.14 -0.15 -33.52
C THR A 27 -6.48 -0.56 -32.22
N THR A 28 -5.72 -1.66 -32.21
CA THR A 28 -4.94 -2.09 -31.04
C THR A 28 -3.87 -1.06 -30.68
N HIS A 29 -3.21 -0.44 -31.67
CA HIS A 29 -2.19 0.60 -31.43
C HIS A 29 -2.79 1.87 -30.82
N ARG A 30 -3.94 2.36 -31.34
CA ARG A 30 -4.67 3.49 -30.75
C ARG A 30 -5.19 3.19 -29.35
N GLU A 31 -5.60 1.96 -29.09
CA GLU A 31 -6.02 1.52 -27.76
C GLU A 31 -4.85 1.52 -26.77
N VAL A 32 -3.67 1.04 -27.18
CA VAL A 32 -2.44 1.06 -26.38
C VAL A 32 -1.92 2.49 -26.19
N GLU A 33 -2.03 3.38 -27.18
CA GLU A 33 -1.63 4.79 -27.02
C GLU A 33 -2.55 5.51 -26.02
N ARG A 34 -3.86 5.26 -26.09
CA ARG A 34 -4.85 5.84 -25.18
C ARG A 34 -4.79 5.26 -23.77
N ASN A 35 -4.66 3.94 -23.64
CA ASN A 35 -4.70 3.23 -22.35
C ASN A 35 -3.31 3.02 -21.74
N GLY A 36 -2.25 2.99 -22.56
CA GLY A 36 -0.87 2.79 -22.12
C GLY A 36 -0.37 3.93 -21.24
N GLY A 37 -0.81 5.17 -21.49
CA GLY A 37 -0.57 6.30 -20.61
C GLY A 37 -1.27 6.20 -19.25
N LEU A 38 -2.36 5.43 -19.13
CA LEU A 38 -3.10 5.26 -17.87
C LEU A 38 -2.48 4.17 -16.97
N ILE A 39 -1.80 3.17 -17.53
CA ILE A 39 -1.13 2.12 -16.75
C ILE A 39 0.35 2.46 -16.51
N PHE A 40 1.03 3.10 -17.47
CA PHE A 40 2.47 3.41 -17.40
C PHE A 40 2.80 4.91 -17.26
N GLY A 41 1.80 5.80 -17.29
CA GLY A 41 2.00 7.25 -17.09
C GLY A 41 1.86 7.68 -15.63
N THR A 42 1.29 8.88 -15.41
CA THR A 42 1.18 9.51 -14.07
C THR A 42 0.39 8.65 -13.08
N GLN A 43 -0.70 8.04 -13.51
CA GLN A 43 -1.52 7.14 -12.69
C GLN A 43 -0.74 5.89 -12.26
N GLY A 44 0.05 5.31 -13.16
CA GLY A 44 0.95 4.18 -12.86
C GLY A 44 2.01 4.54 -11.82
N LEU A 45 2.66 5.70 -11.98
CA LEU A 45 3.66 6.19 -11.02
C LEU A 45 3.08 6.41 -9.62
N LEU A 46 1.89 7.00 -9.53
CA LEU A 46 1.20 7.23 -8.24
C LEU A 46 0.83 5.90 -7.57
N SER A 47 0.40 4.90 -8.33
CA SER A 47 0.10 3.57 -7.78
C SER A 47 1.36 2.89 -7.22
N LEU A 48 2.50 3.00 -7.91
CA LEU A 48 3.78 2.46 -7.45
C LEU A 48 4.27 3.17 -6.19
N GLN A 49 4.17 4.52 -6.15
CA GLN A 49 4.51 5.30 -4.96
C GLN A 49 3.70 4.87 -3.74
N PHE A 50 2.41 4.61 -3.92
CA PHE A 50 1.55 4.11 -2.84
C PHE A 50 2.03 2.76 -2.31
N VAL A 51 2.37 1.82 -3.18
CA VAL A 51 2.92 0.51 -2.79
C VAL A 51 4.24 0.66 -2.03
N VAL A 52 5.16 1.47 -2.54
CA VAL A 52 6.46 1.72 -1.90
C VAL A 52 6.28 2.38 -0.53
N ALA A 53 5.41 3.38 -0.43
CA ALA A 53 5.10 4.05 0.83
C ALA A 53 4.49 3.07 1.86
N SER A 54 3.58 2.19 1.42
CA SER A 54 3.01 1.14 2.27
C SER A 54 4.09 0.19 2.79
N LEU A 55 5.01 -0.24 1.93
CA LEU A 55 6.08 -1.17 2.31
C LEU A 55 7.08 -0.50 3.26
N ALA A 56 7.45 0.75 2.98
CA ALA A 56 8.31 1.56 3.84
C ALA A 56 7.69 1.77 5.23
N SER A 57 6.38 2.03 5.30
CA SER A 57 5.66 2.18 6.57
C SER A 57 5.76 0.91 7.44
N VAL A 58 5.54 -0.27 6.86
CA VAL A 58 5.67 -1.55 7.56
C VAL A 58 7.11 -1.76 8.05
N ALA A 59 8.10 -1.50 7.20
CA ALA A 59 9.52 -1.65 7.56
C ALA A 59 9.92 -0.70 8.69
N SER A 60 9.52 0.58 8.62
CA SER A 60 9.80 1.57 9.67
C SER A 60 9.17 1.19 11.01
N ALA A 61 7.93 0.68 11.00
CA ALA A 61 7.27 0.22 12.21
C ALA A 61 8.01 -0.95 12.87
N PHE A 62 8.49 -1.91 12.06
CA PHE A 62 9.30 -3.02 12.56
C PHE A 62 10.63 -2.55 13.17
N VAL A 63 11.34 -1.64 12.50
CA VAL A 63 12.60 -1.07 13.00
C VAL A 63 12.39 -0.35 14.32
N PHE A 64 11.35 0.49 14.41
CA PHE A 64 11.00 1.21 15.63
C PHE A 64 10.73 0.25 16.79
N LEU A 65 9.90 -0.77 16.57
CA LEU A 65 9.58 -1.78 17.57
C LEU A 65 10.83 -2.50 18.08
N SER A 66 11.69 -2.93 17.16
CA SER A 66 12.94 -3.62 17.50
C SER A 66 13.85 -2.76 18.39
N LEU A 67 13.94 -1.46 18.10
CA LEU A 67 14.72 -0.50 18.89
C LEU A 67 14.15 -0.33 20.31
N VAL A 68 12.83 -0.15 20.43
CA VAL A 68 12.17 0.03 21.74
C VAL A 68 12.38 -1.21 22.61
N LEU A 69 12.14 -2.40 22.07
CA LEU A 69 12.30 -3.65 22.82
C LEU A 69 13.75 -3.88 23.27
N THR A 70 14.72 -3.56 22.40
CA THR A 70 16.14 -3.76 22.72
C THR A 70 16.59 -2.87 23.88
N LYS A 71 16.11 -1.62 23.94
CA LYS A 71 16.43 -0.71 25.05
C LYS A 71 15.85 -1.15 26.38
N ARG A 72 14.68 -1.82 26.36
CA ARG A 72 13.92 -2.17 27.57
C ARG A 72 14.22 -3.55 28.16
N LYS A 73 15.09 -4.34 27.53
CA LYS A 73 15.46 -5.68 28.05
C LYS A 73 15.92 -5.66 29.51
N LYS A 74 16.70 -4.65 29.91
CA LYS A 74 17.18 -4.50 31.29
C LYS A 74 16.04 -4.19 32.27
N GLU A 75 15.09 -3.34 31.87
CA GLU A 75 13.92 -3.00 32.69
C GLU A 75 13.04 -4.23 32.94
N LEU A 76 12.81 -5.04 31.90
CA LEU A 76 12.02 -6.27 31.99
C LEU A 76 12.70 -7.35 32.84
N ALA A 77 14.03 -7.44 32.80
CA ALA A 77 14.80 -8.36 33.64
C ALA A 77 14.71 -7.97 35.13
N ILE A 78 14.74 -6.68 35.46
CA ILE A 78 14.56 -6.20 36.84
C ILE A 78 13.17 -6.56 37.38
N LEU A 79 12.12 -6.40 36.56
CA LEU A 79 10.75 -6.78 36.94
C LEU A 79 10.64 -8.29 37.26
N GLN A 80 11.30 -9.14 36.48
CA GLN A 80 11.35 -10.58 36.75
C GLN A 80 12.14 -10.91 38.02
N ALA A 81 13.22 -10.19 38.30
CA ALA A 81 14.02 -10.38 39.52
C ALA A 81 13.25 -10.05 40.82
N ILE A 82 12.25 -9.17 40.74
CA ILE A 82 11.36 -8.82 41.88
C ILE A 82 10.22 -9.84 42.03
N GLY A 83 10.09 -10.82 41.11
CA GLY A 83 9.11 -11.91 41.19
C GLY A 83 7.92 -11.77 40.24
N ALA A 84 7.94 -10.85 39.28
CA ALA A 84 6.89 -10.78 38.27
C ALA A 84 6.92 -12.02 37.35
N SER A 85 5.77 -12.64 37.13
CA SER A 85 5.70 -13.78 36.21
C SER A 85 5.94 -13.34 34.75
N PRO A 86 6.61 -14.16 33.91
CA PRO A 86 6.87 -13.81 32.51
C PRO A 86 5.59 -13.44 31.74
N ASN A 87 4.48 -14.11 32.05
CA ASN A 87 3.17 -13.85 31.45
C ASN A 87 2.57 -12.48 31.81
N GLN A 88 2.84 -11.96 33.01
CA GLN A 88 2.43 -10.60 33.40
C GLN A 88 3.23 -9.55 32.64
N VAL A 89 4.54 -9.74 32.54
CA VAL A 89 5.44 -8.81 31.85
C VAL A 89 5.08 -8.69 30.36
N ILE A 90 4.79 -9.80 29.70
CA ILE A 90 4.34 -9.82 28.29
C ILE A 90 3.05 -9.03 28.09
N ARG A 91 2.02 -9.30 28.91
CA ARG A 91 0.71 -8.65 28.75
C ARG A 91 0.82 -7.14 28.94
N LEU A 92 1.64 -6.71 29.89
CA LEU A 92 1.92 -5.30 30.15
C LEU A 92 2.59 -4.64 28.94
N VAL A 93 3.66 -5.24 28.41
CA VAL A 93 4.39 -4.70 27.25
C VAL A 93 3.52 -4.68 26.00
N LEU A 94 2.73 -5.73 25.75
CA LEU A 94 1.80 -5.77 24.63
C LEU A 94 0.77 -4.64 24.71
N PHE A 95 0.20 -4.38 25.89
CA PHE A 95 -0.77 -3.31 26.08
C PHE A 95 -0.15 -1.92 25.85
N GLU A 96 1.04 -1.70 26.41
CA GLU A 96 1.76 -0.44 26.26
C GLU A 96 2.06 -0.13 24.78
N ILE A 97 2.62 -1.10 24.06
CA ILE A 97 3.00 -0.90 22.66
C ILE A 97 1.76 -0.78 21.78
N LEU A 98 0.71 -1.56 22.03
CA LEU A 98 -0.55 -1.46 21.30
C LEU A 98 -1.19 -0.07 21.46
N ALA A 99 -1.16 0.49 22.67
CA ALA A 99 -1.65 1.85 22.92
C ALA A 99 -0.87 2.90 22.13
N ILE A 100 0.47 2.81 22.12
CA ILE A 100 1.33 3.72 21.36
C ILE A 100 1.02 3.63 19.86
N ILE A 101 0.84 2.42 19.32
CA ILE A 101 0.55 2.20 17.89
C ILE A 101 -0.80 2.81 17.52
N ILE A 102 -1.85 2.56 18.31
CA ILE A 102 -3.20 3.08 18.01
C ILE A 102 -3.19 4.61 17.96
N VAL A 103 -2.56 5.25 18.96
CA VAL A 103 -2.43 6.71 19.00
C VAL A 103 -1.61 7.21 17.81
N SER A 104 -0.49 6.56 17.50
CA SER A 104 0.39 6.93 16.38
C SER A 104 -0.30 6.80 15.03
N MET A 105 -1.09 5.75 14.81
CA MET A 105 -1.88 5.56 13.59
C MET A 105 -2.94 6.65 13.46
N GLY A 106 -3.67 6.96 14.55
CA GLY A 106 -4.65 8.04 14.56
C GLY A 106 -4.03 9.39 14.19
N LEU A 107 -2.90 9.72 14.81
CA LEU A 107 -2.15 10.95 14.49
C LEU A 107 -1.60 10.92 13.05
N GLY A 108 -1.08 9.78 12.58
CA GLY A 108 -0.57 9.63 11.23
C GLY A 108 -1.64 9.84 10.16
N VAL A 109 -2.84 9.28 10.36
CA VAL A 109 -3.99 9.50 9.47
C VAL A 109 -4.41 10.96 9.50
N LEU A 110 -4.56 11.57 10.68
CA LEU A 110 -4.94 12.98 10.80
C LEU A 110 -3.94 13.91 10.11
N LEU A 111 -2.63 13.69 10.32
CA LEU A 111 -1.58 14.45 9.66
C LEU A 111 -1.59 14.22 8.14
N GLY A 112 -1.77 12.98 7.68
CA GLY A 112 -1.85 12.65 6.26
C GLY A 112 -3.03 13.35 5.57
N LEU A 113 -4.21 13.34 6.20
CA LEU A 113 -5.39 14.06 5.72
C LEU A 113 -5.15 15.57 5.69
N GLY A 114 -4.55 16.14 6.73
CA GLY A 114 -4.22 17.56 6.81
C GLY A 114 -3.23 18.01 5.72
N ILE A 115 -2.19 17.22 5.47
CA ILE A 115 -1.22 17.47 4.38
C ILE A 115 -1.93 17.40 3.03
N ALA A 116 -2.71 16.34 2.77
CA ALA A 116 -3.43 16.19 1.50
C ALA A 116 -4.42 17.34 1.24
N TYR A 117 -5.09 17.83 2.28
CA TYR A 117 -5.95 19.02 2.18
C TYR A 117 -5.14 20.29 1.88
N SER A 118 -4.00 20.47 2.54
CA SER A 118 -3.11 21.62 2.32
C SER A 118 -2.56 21.66 0.89
N PHE A 119 -2.27 20.50 0.30
CA PHE A 119 -1.83 20.40 -1.08
C PHE A 119 -2.88 20.90 -2.07
N ASN A 120 -4.18 20.78 -1.78
CA ASN A 120 -5.24 21.33 -2.62
C ASN A 120 -5.10 22.85 -2.78
N GLY A 121 -4.90 23.57 -1.67
CA GLY A 121 -4.65 25.01 -1.68
C GLY A 121 -3.31 25.40 -2.33
N PHE A 122 -2.27 24.59 -2.13
CA PHE A 122 -0.95 24.81 -2.73
C PHE A 122 -0.97 24.80 -4.27
N PHE A 123 -1.74 23.90 -4.89
CA PHE A 123 -1.87 23.87 -6.37
C PHE A 123 -2.56 25.11 -6.93
N GLY A 124 -3.41 25.80 -6.16
CA GLY A 124 -3.97 27.09 -6.56
C GLY A 124 -2.90 28.16 -6.77
N ILE A 125 -1.84 28.16 -5.94
CA ILE A 125 -0.69 29.05 -6.09
C ILE A 125 0.08 28.75 -7.39
N PHE A 126 0.25 27.47 -7.73
CA PHE A 126 0.85 27.08 -9.01
C PHE A 126 -0.01 27.50 -10.20
N GLY A 127 -1.34 27.39 -10.09
CA GLY A 127 -2.26 27.88 -11.12
C GLY A 127 -2.09 29.38 -11.38
N PHE A 128 -2.00 30.18 -10.31
CA PHE A 128 -1.70 31.62 -10.42
C PHE A 128 -0.34 31.88 -11.06
N LEU A 129 0.71 31.15 -10.64
CA LEU A 129 2.06 31.31 -11.18
C LEU A 129 2.12 30.94 -12.66
N PHE A 130 1.52 29.83 -13.07
CA PHE A 130 1.45 29.44 -14.48
C PHE A 130 0.65 30.44 -15.32
N GLN A 131 -0.43 31.02 -14.78
CA GLN A 131 -1.15 32.09 -15.45
C GLN A 131 -0.26 33.33 -15.67
N LEU A 132 0.55 33.69 -14.69
CA LEU A 132 1.46 34.84 -14.79
C LEU A 132 2.57 34.63 -15.83
N PHE A 133 3.12 33.41 -15.93
CA PHE A 133 4.27 33.11 -16.79
C PHE A 133 3.90 32.58 -18.20
N LEU A 134 2.83 31.79 -18.31
CA LEU A 134 2.44 31.09 -19.55
C LEU A 134 1.13 31.64 -20.15
N GLY A 135 0.45 32.58 -19.49
CA GLY A 135 -0.79 33.19 -19.98
C GLY A 135 -2.00 32.25 -20.04
N ALA A 136 -1.83 30.96 -19.72
CA ALA A 136 -2.89 29.97 -19.68
C ALA A 136 -3.39 29.81 -18.23
N GLY A 137 -4.51 30.45 -17.91
CA GLY A 137 -5.22 30.24 -16.66
C GLY A 137 -6.14 29.03 -16.78
N THR A 138 -5.65 27.83 -16.50
CA THR A 138 -6.53 26.69 -16.25
C THR A 138 -6.86 26.68 -14.76
N PRO A 139 -8.08 27.07 -14.33
CA PRO A 139 -8.51 26.85 -12.96
C PRO A 139 -8.54 25.34 -12.69
N ILE A 140 -7.55 24.86 -11.92
CA ILE A 140 -7.44 23.47 -11.54
C ILE A 140 -8.36 23.24 -10.34
N ASN A 141 -9.66 23.09 -10.61
CA ASN A 141 -10.61 22.63 -9.58
C ASN A 141 -10.34 21.15 -9.31
N ARG A 142 -9.83 20.86 -8.11
CA ARG A 142 -9.50 19.49 -7.68
C ARG A 142 -10.52 19.06 -6.64
N GLU A 143 -11.37 18.12 -7.03
CA GLU A 143 -12.19 17.39 -6.09
C GLU A 143 -11.33 16.34 -5.39
N LEU A 144 -11.10 16.53 -4.09
CA LEU A 144 -10.33 15.60 -3.27
C LEU A 144 -11.24 14.43 -2.90
N VAL A 145 -11.17 13.37 -3.70
CA VAL A 145 -11.87 12.11 -3.42
C VAL A 145 -11.00 11.27 -2.49
N TRP A 146 -11.49 11.04 -1.28
CA TRP A 146 -10.78 10.24 -0.27
C TRP A 146 -10.98 8.74 -0.51
N PRO A 147 -9.90 7.98 -0.74
CA PRO A 147 -9.97 6.54 -0.94
C PRO A 147 -10.06 5.81 0.41
N TRP A 148 -11.19 5.94 1.11
CA TRP A 148 -11.38 5.42 2.48
C TRP A 148 -11.08 3.92 2.62
N LEU A 149 -11.46 3.13 1.61
CA LEU A 149 -11.25 1.69 1.61
C LEU A 149 -9.76 1.36 1.54
N GLN A 150 -9.02 2.01 0.65
CA GLN A 150 -7.57 1.82 0.51
C GLN A 150 -6.81 2.28 1.76
N LEU A 151 -7.20 3.43 2.33
CA LEU A 151 -6.63 3.93 3.59
C LEU A 151 -6.87 2.94 4.73
N GLY A 152 -8.08 2.39 4.84
CA GLY A 152 -8.43 1.37 5.81
C GLY A 152 -7.60 0.09 5.64
N LEU A 153 -7.50 -0.42 4.42
CA LEU A 153 -6.72 -1.63 4.12
C LEU A 153 -5.23 -1.48 4.45
N VAL A 154 -4.62 -0.34 4.12
CA VAL A 154 -3.20 -0.10 4.44
C VAL A 154 -2.99 0.05 5.95
N ASN A 155 -3.87 0.78 6.64
CA ASN A 155 -3.77 0.90 8.10
C ASN A 155 -3.93 -0.48 8.79
N LEU A 156 -4.89 -1.29 8.33
CA LEU A 156 -5.09 -2.63 8.86
C LEU A 156 -3.91 -3.56 8.55
N SER A 157 -3.31 -3.48 7.36
CA SER A 157 -2.16 -4.30 7.01
C SER A 157 -0.92 -3.95 7.84
N VAL A 158 -0.69 -2.65 8.08
CA VAL A 158 0.37 -2.17 8.98
C VAL A 158 0.11 -2.63 10.41
N LEU A 159 -1.09 -2.43 10.93
CA LEU A 159 -1.46 -2.88 12.28
C LEU A 159 -1.26 -4.39 12.42
N PHE A 160 -1.72 -5.18 11.46
CA PHE A 160 -1.57 -6.62 11.44
C PHE A 160 -0.10 -7.05 11.43
N ALA A 161 0.72 -6.45 10.57
CA ALA A 161 2.15 -6.73 10.49
C ALA A 161 2.87 -6.40 11.82
N VAL A 162 2.53 -5.28 12.45
CA VAL A 162 3.12 -4.87 13.73
C VAL A 162 2.68 -5.78 14.87
N VAL A 163 1.41 -6.16 14.93
CA VAL A 163 0.89 -7.12 15.92
C VAL A 163 1.57 -8.48 15.76
N LEU A 164 1.74 -8.98 14.54
CA LEU A 164 2.49 -10.20 14.27
C LEU A 164 3.95 -10.08 14.72
N ALA A 165 4.61 -8.96 14.41
CA ALA A 165 5.98 -8.71 14.84
C ALA A 165 6.11 -8.67 16.37
N LEU A 166 5.18 -8.01 17.05
CA LEU A 166 5.09 -7.98 18.52
C LEU A 166 4.93 -9.38 19.12
N ILE A 167 3.99 -10.17 18.61
CA ILE A 167 3.77 -11.54 19.08
C ILE A 167 5.03 -12.38 18.84
N PHE A 168 5.63 -12.27 17.66
CA PHE A 168 6.82 -13.04 17.30
C PHE A 168 8.02 -12.69 18.19
N THR A 169 8.32 -11.40 18.32
CA THR A 169 9.45 -10.91 19.13
C THR A 169 9.26 -11.26 20.60
N THR A 170 8.05 -11.07 21.13
CA THR A 170 7.73 -11.37 22.53
C THR A 170 7.84 -12.86 22.82
N ARG A 171 7.31 -13.73 21.95
CA ARG A 171 7.47 -15.19 22.08
C ARG A 171 8.92 -15.63 22.00
N ARG A 172 9.71 -15.01 21.13
CA ARG A 172 11.13 -15.36 20.94
C ARG A 172 11.97 -14.98 22.16
N ALA A 173 11.70 -13.82 22.79
CA ALA A 173 12.41 -13.38 23.99
C ALA A 173 12.22 -14.34 25.19
N LEU A 174 11.04 -14.93 25.34
CA LEU A 174 10.73 -15.85 26.45
C LEU A 174 11.40 -17.22 26.28
N LYS A 175 11.45 -17.73 25.05
CA LYS A 175 12.09 -19.03 24.78
C LYS A 175 13.60 -18.99 25.01
N SER A 176 14.24 -17.83 24.81
CA SER A 176 15.67 -17.68 25.11
C SER A 176 15.96 -17.64 26.60
N ASP A 177 15.09 -17.04 27.44
CA ASP A 177 15.32 -17.00 28.89
C ASP A 177 15.09 -18.36 29.54
N LEU A 178 14.08 -19.13 29.12
CA LEU A 178 13.82 -20.45 29.71
C LEU A 178 14.99 -21.43 29.47
N ALA A 179 15.64 -21.37 28.30
CA ALA A 179 16.76 -22.23 27.97
C ALA A 179 18.06 -21.84 28.69
N VAL A 180 18.26 -20.55 28.98
CA VAL A 180 19.42 -20.06 29.76
C VAL A 180 19.23 -20.38 31.25
N VAL A 181 18.01 -20.22 31.78
CA VAL A 181 17.68 -20.55 33.17
C VAL A 181 17.69 -22.07 33.43
N LEU A 182 17.32 -22.90 32.45
CA LEU A 182 17.45 -24.36 32.53
C LEU A 182 18.87 -24.87 32.32
N LYS A 183 19.77 -24.08 31.71
CA LYS A 183 21.14 -24.53 31.48
C LYS A 183 22.06 -24.32 32.64
N GLY A 184 21.83 -23.33 33.50
CA GLY A 184 22.56 -23.21 34.78
C GLY A 184 24.03 -23.63 34.72
N GLU A 185 24.73 -23.25 33.64
CA GLU A 185 26.12 -23.51 33.25
C GLU A 185 26.36 -22.83 31.89
#